data_AF-F3GPN3-F1
#
_entry.id   AF-F3GPN3-F1
#
_cell.length_a   1.000
_cell.length_b   1.000
_cell.length_c   1.000
_cell.angle_alpha   90.00
_cell.angle_beta   90.00
_cell.angle_gamma   90.00
#
_symmetry.space_group_name_H-M   'P 1'
#
loop_
_entity.id
_entity.type
_entity.pdbx_description
1 polymer ?
#
loop_
_entity_poly.entity_id
_entity_poly.type
_entity_poly.pdbx_seq_one_letter_code
_entity_poly.pdbx_strand_id
1 'polypeptide(L)' 'TIYQLIQATGREGKKVNRGPVFPSFQCPLDPTQLANYTQTYRYDASGNLLQLTHTGTQSHSRTL' A
#
# COMPACT_ATOMS: atom_id res chain seq x y z
N THR A 1 12.36 -18.81 -5.60
CA THR A 1 11.54 -17.58 -5.76
C THR A 1 12.01 -16.85 -6.99
N ILE A 2 11.16 -16.76 -8.01
CA ILE A 2 11.44 -16.06 -9.28
C ILE A 2 11.24 -14.55 -9.09
N TYR A 3 12.21 -13.85 -8.50
CA TYR A 3 12.21 -12.38 -8.35
C TYR A 3 10.86 -11.75 -7.93
N GLN A 4 10.06 -12.46 -7.14
CA GLN A 4 8.75 -12.01 -6.68
C GLN A 4 8.93 -10.95 -5.59
N LEU A 5 8.08 -9.92 -5.64
CA LEU A 5 8.07 -8.86 -4.65
C LEU A 5 7.58 -9.41 -3.31
N ILE A 6 8.46 -9.62 -2.33
CA ILE A 6 8.06 -10.12 -1.00
C ILE A 6 7.74 -9.00 -0.01
N GLN A 7 8.33 -7.82 -0.22
CA GLN A 7 8.15 -6.65 0.62
C GLN A 7 8.34 -5.37 -0.18
N ALA A 8 7.49 -4.37 0.09
CA ALA A 8 7.64 -3.01 -0.39
C ALA A 8 7.49 -2.02 0.77
N THR A 9 8.19 -0.89 0.67
CA THR A 9 8.00 0.26 1.57
C THR A 9 7.80 1.51 0.75
N GLY A 10 7.08 2.49 1.29
CA GLY A 10 6.79 3.72 0.59
C GLY A 10 6.12 4.76 1.47
N ARG A 11 5.57 5.81 0.86
CA ARG A 11 4.77 6.84 1.53
C ARG A 11 3.36 6.85 0.98
N GLU A 12 2.40 7.14 1.85
CA GLU A 12 0.98 7.25 1.53
C GLU A 12 0.36 8.45 2.25
N GLY A 13 -0.80 8.89 1.77
CA GLY A 13 -1.55 9.95 2.44
C GLY A 13 -2.11 9.47 3.77
N LYS A 14 -1.89 10.26 4.84
CA LYS A 14 -2.47 10.03 6.18
C LYS A 14 -3.99 10.07 6.18
N LYS A 15 -4.60 10.75 5.21
CA LYS A 15 -6.06 10.79 5.08
C LYS A 15 -6.52 9.54 4.33
N VAL A 16 -7.30 8.71 5.00
CA VAL A 16 -8.03 7.60 4.38
C VAL A 16 -8.97 8.19 3.33
N ASN A 17 -8.84 7.74 2.08
CA ASN A 17 -9.74 8.19 1.02
C ASN A 17 -11.08 7.44 1.17
N ARG A 18 -12.14 8.16 1.57
CA ARG A 18 -13.45 7.56 1.92
C ARG A 18 -14.56 7.82 0.89
N GLY A 19 -14.23 8.32 -0.29
CA GLY A 19 -15.22 8.68 -1.29
C GLY A 19 -14.72 8.49 -2.73
N PRO A 20 -15.63 8.57 -3.73
CA PRO A 20 -15.29 8.42 -5.14
C PRO A 20 -14.52 9.63 -5.69
N VAL A 21 -14.47 10.73 -4.93
CA VAL A 21 -13.81 11.97 -5.33
C VAL A 21 -12.36 11.93 -4.86
N PHE A 22 -11.44 12.03 -5.81
CA PHE A 22 -10.04 12.18 -5.50
C PHE A 22 -9.75 13.57 -4.91
N PRO A 23 -8.80 13.67 -3.97
CA PRO A 23 -8.33 14.99 -3.53
C PRO A 23 -7.78 15.77 -4.73
N SER A 24 -7.94 17.09 -4.69
CA SER A 24 -7.32 17.97 -5.68
C SER A 24 -5.81 17.77 -5.72
N PHE A 25 -5.24 17.86 -6.92
CA PHE A 25 -3.80 17.76 -7.10
C PHE A 25 -3.09 18.88 -6.32
N GLN A 26 -2.06 18.53 -5.57
CA GLN A 26 -1.25 19.48 -4.80
C GLN A 26 0.22 19.34 -5.20
N CYS A 27 0.91 20.44 -5.47
CA CYS A 27 2.34 20.44 -5.75
C CYS A 27 3.00 21.70 -5.19
N PRO A 28 4.05 21.58 -4.33
CA PRO A 28 4.57 20.32 -3.79
C PRO A 28 3.56 19.65 -2.83
N LEU A 29 3.69 18.33 -2.68
CA LEU A 29 2.92 17.62 -1.66
C LEU A 29 3.35 18.09 -0.27
N ASP A 30 2.39 18.36 0.62
CA ASP A 30 2.68 18.65 2.03
C ASP A 30 3.27 17.39 2.70
N PRO A 31 4.56 17.40 3.09
CA PRO A 31 5.20 16.23 3.70
C PRO A 31 4.54 15.81 5.01
N THR A 32 3.87 16.74 5.71
CA THR A 32 3.18 16.46 6.98
C THR A 32 1.93 15.60 6.78
N GLN A 33 1.39 15.55 5.55
CA GLN A 33 0.24 14.73 5.17
C GLN A 33 0.64 13.31 4.71
N LEU A 34 1.94 12.99 4.69
CA LEU A 34 2.45 11.67 4.29
C LEU A 34 2.86 10.83 5.50
N ALA A 35 2.55 9.54 5.44
CA ALA A 35 3.03 8.51 6.37
C ALA A 35 3.76 7.41 5.62
N ASN A 36 4.68 6.72 6.29
CA ASN A 36 5.32 5.55 5.72
C ASN A 36 4.39 4.35 5.79
N TYR A 37 4.50 3.45 4.82
CA TYR A 37 3.85 2.15 4.87
C TYR A 37 4.84 1.02 4.56
N THR A 38 4.49 -0.19 5.00
CA THR A 38 5.13 -1.45 4.61
C THR A 38 4.08 -2.40 4.07
N GLN A 39 4.37 -3.07 2.97
CA GLN A 39 3.56 -4.14 2.41
C GLN A 39 4.36 -5.42 2.33
N THR A 40 3.76 -6.53 2.72
CA THR A 40 4.32 -7.87 2.53
C THR A 40 3.38 -8.72 1.69
N TYR A 41 3.97 -9.55 0.84
CA TYR A 41 3.28 -10.34 -0.16
C TYR A 41 3.66 -11.81 0.01
N ARG A 42 2.66 -12.68 0.01
CA ARG A 42 2.85 -14.13 0.11
C ARG A 42 2.25 -14.81 -1.10
N TYR A 43 3.04 -15.67 -1.73
CA TYR A 43 2.65 -16.39 -2.93
C TYR A 43 2.59 -17.89 -2.68
N ASP A 44 1.76 -18.59 -3.44
CA ASP A 44 1.84 -20.05 -3.55
C ASP A 44 3.01 -20.50 -4.44
N ALA A 45 3.20 -21.81 -4.57
CA ALA A 45 4.27 -22.38 -5.39
C ALA A 45 4.11 -22.08 -6.90
N SER A 46 2.88 -21.81 -7.35
CA SER A 46 2.53 -21.46 -8.73
C SER A 46 2.69 -19.97 -9.03
N GLY A 47 2.94 -19.14 -8.00
CA GLY A 47 3.13 -17.70 -8.10
C GLY A 47 1.85 -16.87 -7.94
N ASN A 48 0.74 -17.44 -7.49
CA ASN A 48 -0.47 -16.68 -7.17
C ASN A 48 -0.31 -15.96 -5.82
N LEU A 49 -0.73 -14.70 -5.75
CA LEU A 49 -0.74 -13.95 -4.50
C LEU A 49 -1.86 -14.50 -3.59
N LEU A 50 -1.48 -15.01 -2.43
CA LEU A 50 -2.42 -15.50 -1.41
C LEU A 50 -2.78 -14.40 -0.41
N GLN A 51 -1.81 -13.56 -0.06
CA GLN A 51 -1.97 -12.58 1.00
C GLN A 51 -1.15 -11.32 0.73
N LEU A 52 -1.81 -10.17 0.90
CA LEU A 52 -1.19 -8.86 1.02
C LEU A 52 -1.44 -8.34 2.44
N THR A 53 -0.39 -8.16 3.21
CA THR A 53 -0.47 -7.45 4.50
C THR A 53 0.08 -6.05 4.32
N HIS A 54 -0.73 -5.05 4.64
CA HIS A 54 -0.35 -3.64 4.61
C HIS A 54 -0.33 -3.08 6.03
N THR A 55 0.77 -2.43 6.38
CA THR A 55 0.97 -1.71 7.64
C THR A 55 1.24 -0.25 7.31
N GLY A 56 0.26 0.61 7.58
CA GLY A 56 0.28 2.03 7.24
C GLY A 56 -0.91 2.73 7.89
N THR A 57 -1.14 3.99 7.52
CA THR A 57 -2.34 4.72 7.90
C THR A 57 -3.57 4.23 7.13
N GLN A 58 -3.38 3.69 5.93
CA GLN A 58 -4.45 3.11 5.12
C GLN A 58 -4.66 1.63 5.45
N SER A 59 -5.87 1.13 5.20
CA SER A 59 -6.22 -0.27 5.42
C SER A 59 -6.37 -0.99 4.07
N HIS A 60 -5.25 -1.49 3.54
CA HIS A 60 -5.21 -2.18 2.24
C HIS A 60 -4.87 -3.68 2.32
N SER A 61 -4.85 -4.25 3.53
CA SER A 61 -4.64 -5.69 3.72
C SER A 61 -5.76 -6.50 3.09
N ARG A 62 -5.42 -7.61 2.43
CA ARG A 62 -6.39 -8.55 1.83
C ARG A 62 -5.84 -9.96 1.75
N THR A 63 -6.76 -10.92 1.84
CA THR A 63 -6.53 -12.35 1.59
C THR A 63 -7.31 -12.72 0.34
N LEU A 64 -6.69 -13.48 -0.56
CA LEU A 64 -7.23 -13.86 -1.87
C LEU A 64 -7.56 -15.35 -1.93
#